data_AF-A0A971Q451-F1
#
_entry.id   AF-A0A971Q451-F1
#
_cell.length_a   1.000
_cell.length_b   1.000
_cell.length_c   1.000
_cell.angle_alpha   90.00
_cell.angle_beta   90.00
_cell.angle_gamma   90.00
#
_symmetry.space_group_name_H-M   'P 1'
#
loop_
_entity.id
_entity.type
_entity.pdbx_description
1 polymer ?
#
loop_
_entity_poly.entity_id
_entity_poly.type
_entity_poly.pdbx_seq_one_letter_code
_entity_poly.pdbx_strand_id
1 'polypeptide(L)'
;MTATGWLWMVLFWAMQVVAQLLFKWGSLPEGRWWLGFFGGHAFGATSILIIMFLYKTVNANVVYGISFGGMFLLASLALAIVYRTNITTVQYVGVVVITAGILMLALGGTEPSAAEIGDRQEPAATHPTGAE
;
A
#
# COMPACT_ATOMS: atom_id res chain seq x y z
N MET A 1 11.82 3.69 -9.36
CA MET A 1 11.91 3.55 -7.89
C MET A 1 13.35 3.22 -7.52
N THR A 2 13.94 3.89 -6.52
CA THR A 2 15.33 3.68 -6.10
C THR A 2 15.49 2.44 -5.21
N ALA A 3 16.71 1.97 -4.96
CA ALA A 3 16.98 0.86 -4.04
C ALA A 3 16.41 1.13 -2.63
N THR A 4 16.55 2.36 -2.13
CA THR A 4 15.97 2.80 -0.86
C THR A 4 14.43 2.76 -0.89
N GLY A 5 13.81 3.14 -2.01
CA GLY A 5 12.36 3.01 -2.19
C GLY A 5 11.90 1.54 -2.13
N TRP A 6 12.63 0.63 -2.76
CA TRP A 6 12.33 -0.81 -2.67
C TRP A 6 12.50 -1.35 -1.24
N LEU A 7 13.52 -0.90 -0.49
CA LEU A 7 13.69 -1.25 0.92
C LEU A 7 12.48 -0.81 1.77
N TRP A 8 12.02 0.43 1.58
CA TRP A 8 10.80 0.94 2.23
C TRP A 8 9.55 0.14 1.85
N MET A 9 9.41 -0.23 0.58
CA MET A 9 8.29 -1.07 0.10
C MET A 9 8.27 -2.45 0.78
N VAL A 10 9.42 -3.12 0.85
CA VAL A 10 9.55 -4.44 1.49
C VAL A 10 9.28 -4.35 3.00
N LEU A 11 9.75 -3.29 3.67
CA LEU A 11 9.46 -3.05 5.08
C LEU A 11 7.96 -2.81 5.32
N PHE A 12 7.31 -2.00 4.48
CA PHE A 12 5.86 -1.80 4.52
C PHE A 12 5.10 -3.12 4.39
N TRP A 13 5.43 -3.94 3.39
CA TRP A 13 4.81 -5.25 3.19
C TRP A 13 5.00 -6.18 4.40
N ALA A 14 6.21 -6.24 4.97
CA ALA A 14 6.49 -7.05 6.15
C ALA A 14 5.64 -6.61 7.36
N MET A 15 5.54 -5.31 7.63
CA MET A 15 4.70 -4.77 8.70
C MET A 15 3.22 -5.07 8.48
N GLN A 16 2.73 -4.96 7.24
CA GLN A 16 1.35 -5.30 6.91
C GLN A 16 1.05 -6.80 7.08
N VAL A 17 1.96 -7.68 6.66
CA VAL A 17 1.82 -9.13 6.90
C VAL A 17 1.71 -9.42 8.40
N VAL A 18 2.60 -8.84 9.23
CA VAL A 18 2.54 -8.98 10.69
C VAL A 18 1.21 -8.44 11.24
N ALA A 19 0.73 -7.29 10.77
CA ALA A 19 -0.56 -6.74 11.19
C ALA A 19 -1.73 -7.69 10.88
N GLN A 20 -1.81 -8.24 9.66
CA GLN A 20 -2.88 -9.18 9.29
C GLN A 20 -2.81 -10.49 10.07
N LEU A 21 -1.60 -11.00 10.37
CA LEU A 21 -1.43 -12.17 11.23
C LEU A 21 -1.88 -11.90 12.67
N LEU A 22 -1.61 -10.72 13.22
CA LEU A 22 -2.05 -10.30 14.56
C LEU A 22 -3.56 -10.08 14.65
N PHE A 23 -4.18 -9.46 13.64
CA PHE A 23 -5.64 -9.33 13.56
C PHE A 23 -6.30 -10.72 13.49
N LYS A 24 -5.77 -11.62 12.64
CA LYS A 24 -6.28 -13.00 12.57
C LYS A 24 -6.12 -13.74 13.90
N TRP A 25 -4.97 -13.61 14.57
CA TRP A 25 -4.73 -14.22 15.88
C TRP A 25 -5.70 -13.69 16.95
N GLY A 26 -5.89 -12.37 17.02
CA GLY A 26 -6.84 -11.75 17.95
C GLY A 26 -8.29 -12.16 17.72
N SER A 27 -8.65 -12.57 16.49
CA SER A 27 -9.98 -13.06 16.11
C SER A 27 -10.23 -14.55 16.37
N LEU A 28 -9.24 -15.31 16.86
CA LEU A 28 -9.45 -16.72 17.22
C LEU A 28 -10.30 -16.87 18.50
N PRO A 29 -10.95 -18.03 18.74
CA PRO A 29 -11.73 -18.27 19.96
C PRO A 29 -10.93 -18.14 21.27
N GLU A 30 -9.65 -18.56 21.24
CA GLU A 30 -8.68 -18.39 22.33
C GLU A 30 -7.82 -17.11 22.15
N GLY A 31 -8.11 -16.34 21.11
CA GLY A 31 -7.39 -15.15 20.71
C GLY A 31 -7.61 -13.99 21.68
N ARG A 32 -6.55 -13.23 21.95
CA ARG A 32 -6.63 -12.04 22.81
C ARG A 32 -7.03 -10.84 21.95
N TRP A 33 -8.34 -10.66 21.74
CA TRP A 33 -8.94 -9.62 20.88
C TRP A 33 -8.21 -8.27 20.95
N TRP A 34 -8.06 -7.70 22.15
CA TRP A 34 -7.39 -6.41 22.35
C TRP A 34 -5.91 -6.40 21.98
N LEU A 35 -5.16 -7.48 22.24
CA LEU A 35 -3.75 -7.56 21.85
C LEU A 35 -3.59 -7.71 20.34
N GLY A 36 -4.47 -8.46 19.68
CA GLY A 36 -4.50 -8.54 18.21
C GLY A 36 -4.88 -7.20 17.58
N PHE A 37 -5.85 -6.49 18.15
CA PHE A 37 -6.27 -5.16 17.72
C PHE A 37 -5.16 -4.11 17.87
N PHE A 38 -4.66 -3.89 19.09
CA PHE A 38 -3.61 -2.88 19.33
C PHE A 38 -2.28 -3.25 18.68
N GLY A 39 -1.90 -4.53 18.69
CA GLY A 39 -0.71 -5.01 17.99
C GLY A 39 -0.83 -4.83 16.48
N GLY A 40 -1.93 -5.26 15.89
CA GLY A 40 -2.17 -5.10 14.45
C GLY A 40 -2.20 -3.64 14.01
N HIS A 41 -2.79 -2.74 14.80
CA HIS A 41 -2.73 -1.30 14.53
C HIS A 41 -1.33 -0.69 14.75
N ALA A 42 -0.55 -1.15 15.73
CA ALA A 42 0.81 -0.66 15.96
C ALA A 42 1.74 -0.93 14.75
N PHE A 43 1.58 -2.06 14.06
CA PHE A 43 2.28 -2.31 12.80
C PHE A 43 1.58 -1.64 11.60
N GLY A 44 0.27 -1.85 11.45
CA GLY A 44 -0.51 -1.38 10.31
C GLY A 44 -0.51 0.14 10.15
N ALA A 45 -0.85 0.89 11.21
CA ALA A 45 -0.90 2.35 11.14
C ALA A 45 0.48 2.97 10.98
N THR A 46 1.50 2.48 11.72
CA THR A 46 2.88 2.98 11.61
C THR A 46 3.45 2.77 10.20
N SER A 47 3.11 1.67 9.53
CA SER A 47 3.57 1.41 8.16
C SER A 47 3.05 2.44 7.14
N ILE A 48 1.92 3.11 7.39
CA ILE A 48 1.38 4.16 6.50
C ILE A 48 2.38 5.32 6.34
N LEU A 49 3.15 5.63 7.39
CA LEU A 49 4.21 6.65 7.33
C LEU A 49 5.28 6.32 6.29
N ILE A 50 5.56 5.03 6.07
CA ILE A 50 6.53 4.55 5.06
C ILE A 50 5.98 4.78 3.65
N ILE A 51 4.69 4.52 3.43
CA ILE A 51 4.00 4.85 2.18
C ILE A 51 4.03 6.36 1.90
N MET A 52 3.87 7.21 2.92
CA MET A 52 3.94 8.67 2.75
C MET A 52 5.30 9.16 2.26
N PHE A 53 6.39 8.43 2.50
CA PHE A 53 7.69 8.72 1.87
C PHE A 53 7.75 8.23 0.41
N LEU A 54 7.15 7.08 0.09
CA LEU A 54 7.11 6.54 -1.26
C LEU A 54 6.31 7.44 -2.23
N TYR A 55 5.17 7.98 -1.78
CA TYR A 55 4.35 8.93 -2.56
C TYR A 55 5.10 10.21 -2.97
N LYS A 56 6.19 10.60 -2.28
CA LYS A 56 7.03 11.74 -2.67
C LYS A 56 7.99 11.45 -3.83
N THR A 57 7.99 10.22 -4.36
CA THR A 57 9.01 9.75 -5.32
C THR A 57 8.46 8.92 -6.47
N VAL A 58 7.21 8.43 -6.37
CA VAL A 58 6.54 7.56 -7.33
C VAL A 58 5.02 7.81 -7.24
N ASN A 59 4.26 7.53 -8.30
CA ASN A 59 2.86 7.95 -8.49
C ASN A 59 1.98 7.50 -7.34
N ALA A 60 1.05 8.35 -6.89
CA ALA A 60 0.01 7.95 -5.95
C ALA A 60 -0.66 6.62 -6.36
N ASN A 61 -1.04 6.46 -7.63
CA ASN A 61 -1.68 5.23 -8.15
C ASN A 61 -0.72 4.03 -8.23
N VAL A 62 0.54 4.25 -8.63
CA VAL A 62 1.55 3.18 -8.78
C VAL A 62 2.02 2.68 -7.40
N VAL A 63 2.32 3.59 -6.48
CA VAL A 63 2.64 3.26 -5.08
C VAL A 63 1.43 2.61 -4.44
N TYR A 64 0.21 3.16 -4.56
CA TYR A 64 -0.98 2.54 -3.97
C TYR A 64 -1.19 1.12 -4.52
N GLY A 65 -1.15 0.94 -5.83
CA GLY A 65 -1.31 -0.38 -6.47
C GLY A 65 -0.27 -1.40 -6.04
N ILE A 66 1.02 -1.05 -6.10
CA ILE A 66 2.12 -1.95 -5.72
C ILE A 66 2.12 -2.21 -4.20
N SER A 67 1.93 -1.18 -3.38
CA SER A 67 1.91 -1.33 -1.92
C SER A 67 0.71 -2.15 -1.46
N PHE A 68 -0.52 -1.72 -1.74
CA PHE A 68 -1.74 -2.38 -1.24
C PHE A 68 -2.00 -3.72 -1.93
N GLY A 69 -1.78 -3.83 -3.23
CA GLY A 69 -1.85 -5.10 -3.95
C GLY A 69 -0.78 -6.08 -3.47
N GLY A 70 0.47 -5.63 -3.31
CA GLY A 70 1.57 -6.46 -2.81
C GLY A 70 1.35 -6.96 -1.38
N MET A 71 0.91 -6.10 -0.46
CA MET A 71 0.58 -6.56 0.91
C MET A 71 -0.60 -7.52 0.92
N PHE A 72 -1.59 -7.35 0.03
CA PHE A 72 -2.75 -8.25 -0.02
C PHE A 72 -2.30 -9.66 -0.44
N LEU A 73 -1.50 -9.76 -1.50
CA LEU A 73 -0.95 -11.02 -1.98
C LEU A 73 -0.09 -11.69 -0.89
N LEU A 74 0.85 -10.96 -0.29
CA LEU A 74 1.74 -11.48 0.75
C LEU A 74 0.99 -11.85 2.04
N ALA A 75 0.01 -11.06 2.48
CA ALA A 75 -0.80 -11.37 3.65
C ALA A 75 -1.72 -12.56 3.40
N SER A 76 -2.31 -12.68 2.21
CA SER A 76 -3.13 -13.86 1.84
C SER A 76 -2.31 -15.14 1.87
N LEU A 77 -1.06 -15.10 1.37
CA LEU A 77 -0.12 -16.22 1.43
C LEU A 77 0.29 -16.53 2.88
N ALA A 78 0.61 -15.52 3.69
CA ALA A 78 0.95 -15.70 5.10
C ALA A 78 -0.20 -16.30 5.91
N LEU A 79 -1.45 -15.86 5.67
CA LEU A 79 -2.65 -16.41 6.29
C LEU A 79 -2.93 -17.86 5.84
N ALA A 80 -2.67 -18.19 4.57
CA ALA A 80 -2.75 -19.55 4.06
C ALA A 80 -1.70 -20.47 4.70
N ILE A 81 -0.47 -20.01 4.89
CA ILE A 81 0.61 -20.79 5.51
C ILE A 81 0.38 -20.96 7.03
N VAL A 82 0.17 -19.86 7.76
CA VAL A 82 0.11 -19.86 9.23
C VAL A 82 -1.17 -20.48 9.75
N TYR A 83 -2.33 -20.13 9.17
CA TYR A 83 -3.63 -20.63 9.62
C TYR A 83 -4.17 -21.79 8.79
N ARG A 84 -3.38 -22.32 7.84
CA ARG A 84 -3.76 -23.43 6.94
C ARG A 84 -5.11 -23.18 6.23
N THR A 85 -5.34 -21.93 5.84
CA THR A 85 -6.58 -21.51 5.19
C THR A 85 -6.63 -22.11 3.79
N ASN A 86 -7.66 -22.91 3.49
CA ASN A 86 -7.86 -23.47 2.16
C ASN A 86 -8.19 -22.35 1.15
N ILE A 87 -7.32 -22.16 0.16
CA ILE A 87 -7.56 -21.24 -0.95
C ILE A 87 -8.41 -21.94 -2.01
N THR A 88 -9.56 -21.35 -2.35
CA THR A 88 -10.45 -21.89 -3.39
C THR A 88 -9.93 -21.58 -4.80
N THR A 89 -10.35 -22.36 -5.80
CA THR A 89 -9.98 -22.12 -7.22
C THR A 89 -10.33 -20.70 -7.68
N VAL A 90 -11.45 -20.13 -7.20
CA VAL A 90 -11.87 -18.76 -7.50
C VAL A 90 -10.95 -17.73 -6.85
N GLN A 91 -10.45 -17.99 -5.64
CA GLN A 91 -9.47 -17.13 -4.98
C GLN A 91 -8.12 -17.12 -5.70
N TYR A 92 -7.68 -18.25 -6.27
CA TYR A 92 -6.49 -18.27 -7.15
C TYR A 92 -6.68 -17.40 -8.41
N VAL A 93 -7.87 -17.39 -9.03
CA VAL A 93 -8.18 -16.47 -10.13
C VAL A 93 -8.09 -15.01 -9.65
N GLY A 94 -8.62 -14.70 -8.47
CA GLY A 94 -8.49 -13.37 -7.86
C GLY A 94 -7.04 -12.94 -7.63
N VAL A 95 -6.19 -13.84 -7.13
CA VAL A 95 -4.74 -13.64 -6.95
C VAL A 95 -4.05 -13.33 -8.29
N VAL A 96 -4.38 -14.07 -9.36
CA VAL A 96 -3.84 -13.82 -10.70
C VAL A 96 -4.28 -12.45 -11.24
N VAL A 97 -5.57 -12.11 -11.12
CA VAL A 97 -6.13 -10.83 -11.58
C VAL A 97 -5.50 -9.64 -10.84
N ILE A 98 -5.35 -9.74 -9.52
CA ILE A 98 -4.67 -8.70 -8.70
C ILE A 98 -3.21 -8.57 -9.12
N THR A 99 -2.49 -9.68 -9.31
CA THR A 99 -1.10 -9.67 -9.79
C THR A 99 -0.98 -8.99 -11.15
N ALA A 100 -1.87 -9.31 -12.09
CA ALA A 100 -1.90 -8.68 -13.41
C ALA A 100 -2.20 -7.17 -13.32
N GLY A 101 -3.14 -6.75 -12.46
CA GLY A 101 -3.43 -5.33 -12.21
C GLY A 101 -2.25 -4.56 -11.63
N ILE A 102 -1.52 -5.15 -10.66
CA ILE A 102 -0.28 -4.57 -10.11
C ILE A 102 0.78 -4.41 -11.21
N LEU A 103 0.97 -5.43 -12.05
CA LEU A 103 1.92 -5.38 -13.16
C LEU A 103 1.52 -4.32 -14.20
N MET A 104 0.24 -4.19 -14.53
CA MET A 104 -0.25 -3.14 -15.44
C MET A 104 -0.01 -1.74 -14.88
N LEU A 105 -0.25 -1.52 -13.58
CA LEU A 105 0.06 -0.24 -12.91
C LEU A 105 1.57 0.02 -12.87
N ALA A 106 2.40 -0.99 -12.61
CA ALA A 106 3.85 -0.85 -12.60
C ALA A 106 4.44 -0.56 -13.99
N LEU A 107 3.89 -1.18 -15.04
CA LEU A 107 4.34 -1.02 -16.44
C LEU A 107 3.79 0.24 -17.12
N GLY A 108 2.58 0.68 -16.76
CA GLY A 108 2.02 1.96 -17.19
C GLY A 108 2.68 3.19 -16.55
N GLY A 109 3.69 2.98 -15.70
CA GLY A 109 4.38 4.03 -14.95
C GLY A 109 5.20 4.97 -15.84
N THR A 110 4.58 6.07 -16.26
CA THR A 110 5.27 7.27 -16.76
C THR A 110 4.73 8.51 -16.05
N GLU A 111 5.64 9.25 -15.39
CA GLU A 111 5.46 10.52 -14.66
C GLU A 111 4.66 10.52 -13.34
N PRO A 112 5.38 10.74 -12.22
CA PRO A 112 4.73 11.11 -10.95
C PRO A 112 5.46 12.01 -9.92
N SER A 113 4.67 12.80 -9.21
CA SER A 113 4.95 13.49 -7.94
C SER A 113 6.02 14.61 -7.92
N ALA A 114 5.58 15.82 -8.31
CA ALA A 114 6.24 17.12 -8.14
C ALA A 114 5.29 18.19 -7.49
N ALA A 115 4.68 17.96 -6.32
CA ALA A 115 4.98 16.96 -5.31
C ALA A 115 4.04 15.74 -5.17
N GLU A 116 2.99 15.46 -5.97
CA GLU A 116 2.02 16.28 -6.72
C GLU A 116 2.47 16.84 -8.09
N ILE A 117 2.31 18.10 -8.51
CA ILE A 117 1.39 19.20 -8.14
C ILE A 117 1.65 20.03 -6.86
N GLY A 118 2.88 20.49 -6.65
CA GLY A 118 3.09 21.86 -6.13
C GLY A 118 3.30 22.86 -7.28
N ASP A 119 3.88 22.35 -8.36
CA ASP A 119 4.33 23.05 -9.57
C ASP A 119 3.20 23.37 -10.58
N ARG A 120 2.05 22.66 -10.54
CA ARG A 120 0.97 22.84 -11.53
C ARG A 120 -0.03 23.96 -11.20
N GLN A 121 0.27 24.90 -10.28
CA GLN A 121 -0.79 25.79 -9.73
C GLN A 121 -0.45 27.20 -9.21
N GLU A 122 0.73 27.81 -9.45
CA GLU A 122 0.82 29.28 -9.27
C GLU A 122 -0.05 29.98 -10.33
N PRO A 123 -0.97 30.90 -9.94
CA PRO A 123 -1.97 31.42 -10.85
C PRO A 123 -1.39 32.43 -11.83
N ALA A 124 -1.66 32.23 -13.12
CA ALA A 124 -1.47 33.23 -14.17
C ALA A 124 -2.48 34.38 -13.98
N ALA A 125 -2.19 35.30 -13.05
CA ALA A 125 -3.10 36.38 -12.63
C ALA A 125 -2.38 37.71 -12.34
N THR A 126 -1.55 38.18 -13.28
CA THR A 126 -1.16 39.60 -13.37
C THR A 126 -1.50 40.18 -14.75
N HIS A 127 -2.75 39.97 -15.19
CA HIS A 127 -3.34 40.87 -16.18
C HIS A 127 -3.74 42.17 -15.47
N PRO A 128 -3.27 43.35 -15.90
CA PRO A 128 -3.56 44.60 -15.20
C PRO A 128 -5.04 44.97 -15.33
N THR A 129 -5.78 44.89 -14.23
CA THR A 129 -7.09 45.53 -14.09
C THR A 129 -6.90 46.81 -13.28
N GLY A 130 -6.88 47.93 -14.01
CA GLY A 130 -6.54 49.24 -13.47
C GLY A 130 -6.62 50.29 -14.57
N ALA A 131 -7.79 50.39 -15.20
CA ALA A 131 -8.15 51.54 -16.01
C ALA A 131 -8.86 52.54 -15.11
N GLU A 132 -8.15 53.62 -14.77
CA GLU A 132 -8.70 54.93 -14.37
C GLU A 132 -7.87 56.02 -15.07
#